data_AF-A0A9D4MDM3-F1
#
_entry.id   AF-A0A9D4MDM3-F1
#
_cell.length_a   1.000
_cell.length_b   1.000
_cell.length_c   1.000
_cell.angle_alpha   90.00
_cell.angle_beta   90.00
_cell.angle_gamma   90.00
#
_symmetry.space_group_name_H-M   'P 1'
#
loop_
_entity.id
_entity.type
_entity.pdbx_description
1 polymer ?
#
loop_
_entity_poly.entity_id
_entity_poly.type
_entity_poly.pdbx_seq_one_letter_code
_entity_poly.pdbx_strand_id
1 'polypeptide(L)'
;MASPRDIILEVAKKGGFPMPLKELQIEALLCVIEKRDIMAILPTGYGKSLIYQLAPLILKDYYNLQKSVCIVLTPYISKTEKRLSGD
;
A
#
# COMPACT_ATOMS: atom_id res chain seq x y z
N MET A 1 7.00 -16.65 13.79
CA MET A 1 6.86 -15.29 13.21
C MET A 1 5.71 -15.33 12.22
N ALA A 2 4.83 -14.33 12.23
CA ALA A 2 3.78 -14.22 11.20
C ALA A 2 4.43 -14.03 9.82
N SER A 3 3.85 -14.58 8.76
CA SER A 3 4.41 -14.39 7.42
C SER A 3 4.28 -12.92 7.00
N PRO A 4 5.14 -12.40 6.10
CA PRO A 4 4.98 -11.06 5.55
C PRO A 4 3.58 -10.84 4.94
N ARG A 5 2.99 -11.89 4.36
CA ARG A 5 1.62 -11.87 3.84
C ARG A 5 0.59 -11.66 4.94
N ASP A 6 0.73 -12.33 6.09
CA ASP A 6 -0.20 -12.17 7.22
C ASP A 6 -0.17 -10.72 7.76
N ILE A 7 1.04 -10.14 7.85
CA ILE A 7 1.21 -8.74 8.28
C ILE A 7 0.52 -7.79 7.31
N ILE A 8 0.67 -7.99 6.00
CA ILE A 8 -0.02 -7.18 4.98
C ILE A 8 -1.54 -7.21 5.19
N LEU A 9 -2.10 -8.41 5.37
CA LEU A 9 -3.54 -8.59 5.54
C LEU A 9 -4.04 -7.99 6.87
N GLU A 10 -3.27 -8.14 7.95
CA GLU A 10 -3.58 -7.58 9.26
C GLU A 10 -3.59 -6.05 9.23
N VAL A 11 -2.55 -5.43 8.65
CA VAL A 11 -2.44 -3.98 8.51
C VAL A 11 -3.57 -3.43 7.64
N ALA A 12 -3.86 -4.08 6.51
CA ALA A 12 -4.96 -3.67 5.64
C ALA A 12 -6.32 -3.74 6.36
N LYS A 13 -6.56 -4.82 7.10
CA LYS A 13 -7.78 -4.99 7.89
C LYS A 13 -7.89 -3.95 9.00
N LYS A 14 -6.83 -3.73 9.79
CA LYS A 14 -6.78 -2.73 10.87
C LYS A 14 -6.97 -1.30 10.34
N GLY A 15 -6.44 -1.00 9.16
CA GLY A 15 -6.56 0.30 8.51
C GLY A 15 -7.89 0.54 7.79
N GLY A 16 -8.84 -0.42 7.83
CA GLY A 16 -10.13 -0.27 7.17
C GLY A 16 -10.06 -0.25 5.63
N PHE A 17 -9.03 -0.87 5.05
CA PHE A 17 -8.87 -0.90 3.60
C PHE A 17 -9.82 -1.93 2.95
N PRO A 18 -10.18 -1.74 1.67
CA PRO A 18 -11.03 -2.69 0.95
C PRO A 18 -10.42 -4.10 0.91
N MET A 19 -11.25 -5.10 1.24
CA MET A 19 -10.88 -6.52 1.27
C MET A 19 -11.73 -7.36 0.30
N PRO A 20 -11.22 -8.49 -0.22
CA PRO A 20 -9.84 -8.97 -0.09
C PRO A 20 -8.87 -8.16 -0.95
N LEU A 21 -7.61 -8.06 -0.52
CA LEU A 21 -6.54 -7.56 -1.39
C LEU A 21 -6.35 -8.50 -2.56
N LYS A 22 -6.10 -7.93 -3.75
CA LYS A 22 -5.84 -8.69 -4.97
C LYS A 22 -4.38 -9.16 -5.00
N GLU A 23 -4.12 -10.24 -5.72
CA GLU A 23 -2.81 -10.89 -5.69
C GLU A 23 -1.65 -9.99 -6.14
N LEU A 24 -1.83 -9.21 -7.23
CA LEU A 24 -0.80 -8.26 -7.69
C LEU A 24 -0.55 -7.11 -6.70
N GLN A 25 -1.52 -6.79 -5.83
CA GLN A 25 -1.30 -5.79 -4.77
C GLN A 25 -0.46 -6.39 -3.65
N ILE A 26 -0.73 -7.64 -3.26
CA ILE A 26 0.05 -8.36 -2.25
C ILE A 26 1.47 -8.56 -2.74
N GLU A 27 1.66 -9.01 -3.99
CA GLU A 27 2.97 -9.20 -4.59
C GLU A 27 3.79 -7.91 -4.61
N ALA A 28 3.19 -6.79 -5.04
CA ALA A 28 3.85 -5.49 -5.02
C ALA A 28 4.27 -5.08 -3.59
N LEU A 29 3.40 -5.30 -2.59
CA LEU A 29 3.71 -5.00 -1.19
C LEU A 29 4.80 -5.91 -0.62
N LEU A 30 4.84 -7.18 -1.01
CA LEU A 30 5.93 -8.10 -0.63
C LEU A 30 7.27 -7.63 -1.18
N CYS A 31 7.33 -7.23 -2.46
CA CYS A 31 8.54 -6.65 -3.04
C CYS A 31 9.00 -5.38 -2.29
N VAL A 32 8.05 -4.53 -1.88
CA VAL A 32 8.34 -3.33 -1.08
C VAL A 32 8.89 -3.71 0.31
N ILE A 33 8.31 -4.72 0.97
CA ILE A 33 8.85 -5.25 2.24
C ILE A 33 10.29 -5.73 2.02
N GLU A 34 10.57 -6.43 0.92
CA GLU A 34 11.92 -6.90 0.56
C GLU A 34 12.88 -5.77 0.15
N LYS A 35 12.45 -4.51 0.18
CA LYS A 35 13.22 -3.32 -0.25
C LYS A 35 13.68 -3.42 -1.71
N ARG A 36 12.88 -4.05 -2.57
CA ARG A 36 13.11 -4.12 -4.02
C ARG A 36 12.35 -3.02 -4.75
N ASP A 37 13.01 -2.39 -5.70
CA ASP A 37 12.35 -1.50 -6.65
C ASP A 37 11.43 -2.30 -7.58
N ILE A 38 10.24 -1.77 -7.85
CA ILE A 38 9.24 -2.43 -8.69
C ILE A 38 8.61 -1.48 -9.70
N MET A 39 8.37 -2.00 -10.91
CA MET A 39 7.51 -1.38 -11.91
C MET A 39 6.17 -2.14 -11.97
N ALA A 40 5.20 -1.70 -11.20
CA ALA A 40 3.91 -2.37 -11.07
C ALA A 40 2.94 -1.98 -12.23
N ILE A 41 2.90 -2.79 -13.28
CA ILE A 41 2.01 -2.58 -14.44
C ILE A 41 0.67 -3.29 -14.20
N LEU A 42 -0.31 -2.56 -13.65
CA LEU A 42 -1.65 -3.09 -13.34
C LEU A 42 -2.71 -2.51 -14.28
N PRO A 43 -3.83 -3.21 -14.55
CA PRO A 43 -4.97 -2.66 -15.31
C PRO A 43 -5.65 -1.46 -14.64
N THR A 44 -6.31 -0.60 -15.41
CA THR A 44 -7.18 0.47 -14.87
C THR A 44 -8.28 -0.11 -13.98
N GLY A 45 -8.65 0.60 -12.91
CA GLY A 45 -9.63 0.10 -11.93
C GLY A 45 -9.13 -1.03 -11.01
N TYR A 46 -7.89 -1.53 -11.19
CA TYR A 46 -7.38 -2.62 -10.36
C TYR A 46 -7.20 -2.22 -8.89
N GLY A 47 -7.08 -0.92 -8.59
CA GLY A 47 -6.85 -0.41 -7.23
C GLY A 47 -5.36 -0.25 -6.91
N LYS A 48 -4.54 0.15 -7.88
CA LYS A 48 -3.09 0.33 -7.70
C LYS A 48 -2.74 1.30 -6.56
N SER A 49 -3.62 2.27 -6.30
CA SER A 49 -3.44 3.24 -5.22
C SER A 49 -3.34 2.63 -3.84
N LEU A 50 -3.94 1.45 -3.63
CA LEU A 50 -3.83 0.73 -2.37
C LEU A 50 -2.38 0.34 -2.06
N ILE A 51 -1.54 0.09 -3.07
CA ILE A 51 -0.15 -0.32 -2.88
C ILE A 51 0.63 0.78 -2.16
N TYR A 52 0.63 2.01 -2.69
CA TYR A 52 1.38 3.12 -2.08
C TYR A 52 0.70 3.70 -0.83
N GLN A 53 -0.61 3.48 -0.63
CA GLN A 53 -1.30 3.86 0.61
C GLN A 53 -0.99 2.90 1.77
N LEU A 54 -0.90 1.60 1.48
CA LEU A 54 -0.59 0.57 2.47
C LEU A 54 0.91 0.45 2.76
N ALA A 55 1.77 0.69 1.75
CA ALA A 55 3.23 0.59 1.88
C ALA A 55 3.81 1.26 3.14
N PRO A 56 3.52 2.54 3.47
CA PRO A 56 4.10 3.15 4.66
C PRO A 56 3.61 2.50 5.95
N LEU A 57 2.35 2.09 6.03
CA LEU A 57 1.78 1.43 7.20
C LEU A 57 2.40 0.04 7.42
N ILE A 58 2.53 -0.73 6.33
CA ILE A 58 3.14 -2.06 6.37
C ILE A 58 4.61 -1.97 6.74
N LEU A 59 5.37 -1.04 6.16
CA LEU A 59 6.78 -0.86 6.49
C LEU A 59 6.97 -0.41 7.94
N LYS A 60 6.06 0.42 8.46
CA LYS A 60 6.07 0.83 9.87
C LYS A 60 5.95 -0.39 10.79
N ASP A 61 4.94 -1.23 10.55
CA ASP A 61 4.66 -2.39 11.41
C ASP A 61 5.69 -3.51 11.22
N TYR A 62 6.07 -3.81 9.97
CA TYR A 62 7.00 -4.90 9.65
C TYR A 62 8.42 -4.65 10.18
N TYR A 63 8.93 -3.42 10.06
CA TYR A 63 10.27 -3.04 10.51
C TYR A 63 10.30 -2.39 11.90
N ASN A 64 9.15 -2.35 12.60
CA ASN A 64 8.99 -1.69 13.91
C ASN A 64 9.53 -0.24 13.92
N LEU A 65 9.18 0.53 12.88
CA LEU A 65 9.63 1.92 12.72
C LEU A 65 8.74 2.86 13.53
N GLN A 66 9.33 3.94 14.06
CA GLN A 66 8.57 5.00 14.71
C GLN A 66 7.62 5.72 13.72
N LYS A 67 8.11 6.00 12.51
CA LYS A 67 7.37 6.66 11.43
C LYS A 67 7.80 6.10 10.09
N SER A 68 6.89 6.15 9.12
CA SER A 68 7.11 5.78 7.73
C SER A 68 6.26 6.69 6.85
N VAL A 69 6.84 7.22 5.77
CA VAL A 69 6.22 8.21 4.89
C VAL A 69 6.35 7.74 3.45
N CYS A 70 5.27 7.86 2.67
CA CYS A 70 5.28 7.59 1.24
C CYS A 70 5.10 8.90 0.46
N ILE A 71 6.05 9.20 -0.44
CA ILE A 71 5.96 10.34 -1.35
C ILE A 71 5.42 9.81 -2.68
N VAL A 72 4.24 10.30 -3.08
CA VAL A 72 3.61 9.91 -4.34
C VAL A 72 3.78 11.04 -5.34
N LEU A 73 4.55 10.80 -6.39
CA LEU A 73 4.72 11.74 -7.50
C LEU A 73 3.64 11.49 -8.54
N THR A 74 2.75 12.45 -8.76
CA THR A 74 1.70 12.37 -9.79
C THR A 74 1.86 13.50 -10.81
N PRO A 75 1.67 13.22 -12.12
CA PRO A 75 1.81 14.24 -13.16
C PRO A 75 0.65 15.27 -13.19
N TYR A 76 -0.44 15.06 -12.42
CA TYR A 76 -1.60 15.94 -12.44
C TYR A 76 -2.29 16.01 -11.06
N ILE A 77 -2.73 17.20 -10.65
CA ILE A 77 -3.21 17.52 -9.29
C ILE A 77 -4.69 17.15 -9.08
N SER A 78 -5.52 17.11 -10.13
CA SER A 78 -6.99 17.00 -9.98
C SER A 78 -7.53 15.68 -9.43
N LYS A 79 -6.71 14.62 -9.34
CA LYS A 79 -7.12 13.33 -8.74
C LYS A 79 -6.72 13.19 -7.26
N THR A 80 -5.95 14.13 -6.72
CA THR A 80 -5.47 14.07 -5.34
C THR A 80 -6.50 14.63 -4.36
N GLU A 81 -7.28 15.65 -4.76
CA GLU A 81 -8.25 16.34 -3.89
C GLU A 81 -9.38 15.43 -3.40
N LYS A 82 -9.89 14.51 -4.24
CA LYS A 82 -11.00 13.62 -3.87
C LYS A 82 -10.67 12.58 -2.78
N ARG A 83 -9.41 12.53 -2.32
CA ARG A 83 -8.95 11.61 -1.25
C ARG A 83 -8.73 12.32 0.09
N LEU A 84 -8.70 13.66 0.10
CA LEU A 84 -8.51 14.48 1.31
C LEU A 84 -9.84 14.94 1.93
N SER A 85 -10.94 14.88 1.18
CA SER A 85 -12.29 15.05 1.71
C SER A 85 -12.79 13.74 2.31
N GLY A 86 -12.53 13.55 3.61
CA GLY A 86 -13.34 12.65 4.43
C GLY A 86 -14.63 13.36 4.80
N ASP A 87 -15.72 12.93 4.18
CA ASP A 87 -17.08 12.96 4.74
C ASP A 87 -17.49 11.52 5.02
#